data_AF-A0A3P8ISA5-F1
#
_entry.id   AF-A0A3P8ISA5-F1
#
_cell.length_a   1.000
_cell.length_b   1.000
_cell.length_c   1.000
_cell.angle_alpha   90.00
_cell.angle_beta   90.00
_cell.angle_gamma   90.00
#
_symmetry.space_group_name_H-M   'P 1'
#
loop_
_entity.id
_entity.type
_entity.pdbx_description
1 polymer ?
#
loop_
_entity_poly.entity_id
_entity_poly.type
_entity_poly.pdbx_seq_one_letter_code
_entity_poly.pdbx_strand_id
1 'polypeptide(L)' 'MLHASQLSLTHPFTGEPLVIRASLDDVWMRALSQFGWRGLLPLNERG' A
#
# COMPACT_ATOMS: atom_id res chain seq x y z
N MET A 1 11.01 -9.13 -3.76
CA MET A 1 10.08 -8.13 -4.31
C MET A 1 9.96 -6.98 -3.32
N LEU A 2 9.84 -5.75 -3.80
CA LEU A 2 9.65 -4.55 -2.99
C LEU A 2 8.45 -3.77 -3.55
N HIS A 3 7.53 -3.34 -2.69
CA HIS A 3 6.37 -2.53 -3.07
C HIS A 3 6.21 -1.40 -2.04
N ALA A 4 6.18 -0.15 -2.52
CA ALA A 4 6.00 1.02 -1.66
C ALA A 4 4.51 1.30 -1.50
N SER A 5 3.93 0.85 -0.38
CA SER A 5 2.49 0.98 -0.13
C SER A 5 2.07 2.36 0.39
N GLN A 6 3.02 3.20 0.80
CA GLN A 6 2.75 4.57 1.24
C GLN A 6 3.91 5.49 0.86
N LEU A 7 3.56 6.69 0.40
CA LEU A 7 4.46 7.81 0.22
C LEU A 7 3.92 9.01 1.00
N SER A 8 4.73 9.56 1.89
CA SER A 8 4.44 10.79 2.62
C SER A 8 5.34 11.91 2.12
N LEU A 9 4.76 13.05 1.77
CA LEU A 9 5.48 14.24 1.31
C LEU A 9 4.74 15.52 1.68
N THR A 10 5.41 16.65 1.58
CA THR A 10 4.77 17.97 1.65
C THR A 10 4.17 18.30 0.28
N HIS A 11 2.89 18.67 0.23
CA HIS A 11 2.22 19.03 -1.01
C HIS A 11 2.86 20.29 -1.62
N PRO A 12 3.34 20.25 -2.88
CA PRO A 12 4.22 21.30 -3.43
C PRO A 12 3.51 22.64 -3.67
N PHE A 13 2.17 22.66 -3.70
CA PHE A 13 1.40 23.89 -3.93
C PHE A 13 0.80 24.49 -2.66
N THR A 14 0.37 23.65 -1.71
CA THR A 14 -0.34 24.11 -0.50
C THR A 14 0.56 24.08 0.74
N GLY A 15 1.68 23.35 0.71
CA GLY A 15 2.54 23.16 1.88
C GLY A 15 1.99 22.17 2.92
N GLU A 16 0.79 21.62 2.71
CA GLU A 16 0.16 20.70 3.65
C GLU A 16 0.74 19.27 3.54
N PRO A 17 0.74 18.48 4.63
CA PRO A 17 1.13 17.07 4.57
C PRO A 17 0.22 16.28 3.62
N LEU A 18 0.82 15.59 2.66
CA LEU A 18 0.14 14.68 1.74
C LEU A 18 0.61 13.24 1.99
N VAL A 19 -0.34 12.31 2.08
CA VAL A 19 -0.07 10.88 2.14
C VAL A 19 -0.78 10.18 0.98
N ILE A 20 0.01 9.55 0.11
CA ILE A 20 -0.48 8.72 -1.00
C ILE A 20 -0.33 7.26 -0.58
N ARG A 21 -1.37 6.46 -0.80
CA ARG A 21 -1.36 5.02 -0.50
C ARG A 21 -1.60 4.21 -1.76
N ALA A 22 -0.87 3.10 -1.87
CA ALA A 22 -1.03 2.12 -2.93
C ALA A 22 -1.45 0.79 -2.31
N SER A 23 -2.45 0.17 -2.93
CA SER A 23 -2.88 -1.18 -2.62
C SER A 23 -1.88 -2.17 -3.21
N LEU A 24 -1.72 -3.31 -2.54
CA LEU A 24 -0.84 -4.37 -3.00
C LEU A 24 -1.28 -4.86 -4.37
N ASP A 25 -0.29 -5.02 -5.26
CA ASP A 25 -0.51 -5.60 -6.58
C ASP A 25 -0.86 -7.09 -6.51
N ASP A 26 -1.30 -7.64 -7.64
CA ASP A 26 -1.72 -9.04 -7.75
C ASP A 26 -0.63 -10.04 -7.35
N VAL A 27 0.65 -9.69 -7.53
CA VAL A 27 1.77 -10.58 -7.19
C VAL A 27 1.87 -10.70 -5.67
N TRP A 28 1.77 -9.58 -4.95
CA TRP A 28 1.71 -9.58 -3.49
C TRP A 28 0.43 -10.24 -2.94
N MET A 29 -0.72 -9.99 -3.55
CA MET A 29 -1.98 -10.62 -3.14
C MET A 29 -1.92 -12.16 -3.27
N ARG A 30 -1.27 -12.67 -4.32
CA ARG A 30 -1.03 -14.12 -4.47
C ARG A 30 -0.08 -14.66 -3.40
N ALA A 31 1.02 -13.97 -3.12
CA ALA A 31 1.96 -14.37 -2.06
C ALA A 31 1.25 -14.44 -0.70
N LEU A 32 0.52 -13.39 -0.31
CA LEU A 32 -0.26 -13.38 0.93
C LEU A 32 -1.26 -14.52 1.00
N SER A 33 -1.95 -14.84 -0.11
CA SER A 33 -2.90 -15.95 -0.16
C SER A 33 -2.22 -17.32 0.02
N GLN A 34 -1.05 -17.53 -0.58
CA GLN A 34 -0.32 -18.81 -0.50
C GLN A 34 0.19 -19.10 0.91
N PHE A 35 0.60 -18.06 1.63
CA PHE A 35 1.06 -18.18 3.02
C PHE A 35 -0.07 -18.07 4.06
N GLY A 36 -1.32 -17.90 3.63
CA GLY A 36 -2.48 -17.77 4.54
C GLY A 36 -2.54 -16.46 5.32
N TRP A 37 -1.92 -15.40 4.79
CA TRP A 37 -1.78 -14.08 5.44
C TRP A 37 -2.80 -13.03 4.98
N ARG A 38 -3.80 -13.42 4.17
CA ARG A 38 -4.88 -12.50 3.76
C ARG A 38 -5.62 -11.97 4.98
N GLY A 39 -5.98 -10.69 4.92
CA GLY A 39 -6.71 -9.99 5.98
C GLY A 39 -5.84 -9.45 7.11
N LEU A 40 -4.53 -9.74 7.11
CA LEU A 40 -3.59 -9.20 8.10
C LEU A 40 -3.16 -7.75 7.76
N LEU A 41 -3.29 -7.33 6.51
CA LEU A 41 -2.96 -5.98 6.04
C LEU A 41 -4.18 -5.28 5.42
N PRO A 42 -5.25 -5.06 6.19
CA PRO A 42 -6.54 -4.62 5.65
C PRO A 42 -6.52 -3.23 5.02
N LEU A 43 -5.49 -2.41 5.24
CA LEU A 43 -5.34 -1.10 4.59
C LEU A 43 -4.68 -1.21 3.22
N ASN A 44 -3.91 -2.27 2.99
CA ASN A 44 -3.12 -2.48 1.78
C ASN A 44 -3.82 -3.42 0.80
N GLU A 45 -4.87 -4.11 1.23
CA GLU A 45 -5.67 -5.03 0.41
C GLU A 45 -6.90 -4.35 -0.25
N ARG A 46 -7.14 -3.06 0.02
CA ARG A 46 -8.30 -2.30 -0.51
C ARG A 46 -7.95 -1.68 -1.87
N GLY A 47 -7.92 -2.48 -2.92
CA GLY A 47 -7.71 -2.04 -4.30
C GLY A 47 -8.90 -2.39 -5.17
#